data_AF-A0A292S6S6-F1
#
_entry.id   AF-A0A292S6S6-F1
#
_cell.length_a   1.000
_cell.length_b   1.000
_cell.length_c   1.000
_cell.angle_alpha   90.00
_cell.angle_beta   90.00
_cell.angle_gamma   90.00
#
_symmetry.space_group_name_H-M   'P 1'
#
loop_
_entity.id
_entity.type
_entity.pdbx_description
1 polymer ?
#
loop_
_entity_poly.entity_id
_entity_poly.type
_entity_poly.pdbx_seq_one_letter_code
_entity_poly.pdbx_strand_id
1 'polypeptide(L)'
;MITFGSDVADLILQRTLGDNTFSLNNSINRMTTGYKVNQAKDNAAGYSIITDLSKKISSMLQVQQNTEDGIALLQTAEGGLEEVQKLLERLRDLATQASDGTYDAETREAMQAEADQILEQISQIRESIKYDNQNLYYKENNGVQTAATKSRSLSRASVRVSALASALEGAEAFAGGETRTITIDGVQYTVRNKLTTANDLSYSKDTSTGELTLIASNFEIIGQKDVAHNVVIDGTYTNFYGGSMDDILSDMSGPFNYLYGGEGNDRITINTLHSFGYGEAGNDILTLQGNGIASIYGGDGDDILNVNSAGQTVDGGNGNDIFNINYSSSAKIKGGDGDDTFYLKENLRNLDINGNSGTNIINGNIDSSMTLVNVDRANAGSVDLAKNETKTLNISGIDYIVTNGNSVQTLIYKIDDTGQIIFTTSNGAGITVKGALDKKHNVSLA
;
A
#
# COMPACT_ATOMS: atom_id res chain seq x y z
N MET A 1 80.02 -35.17 5.14
CA MET A 1 80.08 -33.96 5.98
C MET A 1 78.64 -33.58 6.31
N ILE A 2 78.15 -33.94 7.49
CA ILE A 2 76.84 -33.50 7.97
C ILE A 2 77.05 -32.05 8.44
N THR A 3 76.42 -31.10 7.78
CA THR A 3 76.56 -29.67 8.04
C THR A 3 75.90 -29.30 9.37
N PHE A 4 76.72 -29.02 10.38
CA PHE A 4 76.36 -28.58 11.75
C PHE A 4 75.81 -27.13 11.84
N GLY A 5 75.49 -26.48 10.71
CA GLY A 5 75.14 -25.06 10.66
C GLY A 5 73.64 -24.76 10.49
N SER A 6 72.83 -25.73 10.08
CA SER A 6 71.38 -25.60 10.00
C SER A 6 70.76 -26.92 10.39
N ASP A 7 70.40 -27.05 11.66
CA ASP A 7 69.71 -28.24 12.13
C ASP A 7 68.25 -28.15 11.65
N VAL A 8 68.04 -28.51 10.38
CA VAL A 8 66.72 -28.48 9.72
C VAL A 8 65.72 -29.31 10.51
N ALA A 9 66.18 -30.36 11.19
CA ALA A 9 65.36 -31.15 12.10
C ALA A 9 64.91 -30.35 13.33
N ASP A 10 65.82 -29.60 13.98
CA ASP A 10 65.47 -28.73 15.11
C ASP A 10 64.56 -27.57 14.69
N LEU A 11 64.78 -26.97 13.51
CA LEU A 11 63.90 -25.93 12.97
C LEU A 11 62.48 -26.46 12.68
N ILE A 12 62.37 -27.67 12.12
CA ILE A 12 61.08 -28.33 11.90
C ILE A 12 60.41 -28.66 13.23
N LEU A 13 61.17 -29.14 14.23
CA LEU A 13 60.66 -29.40 15.57
C LEU A 13 60.16 -28.13 16.26
N GLN A 14 60.92 -27.03 16.19
CA GLN A 14 60.51 -25.73 16.74
C GLN A 14 59.27 -25.17 16.04
N ARG A 15 59.18 -25.29 14.70
CA ARG A 15 57.97 -24.90 13.95
C ARG A 15 56.76 -25.75 14.34
N THR A 16 56.94 -27.07 14.42
CA THR A 16 55.87 -28.01 14.80
C THR A 16 55.41 -27.77 16.24
N LEU A 17 56.33 -27.49 17.17
CA LEU A 17 56.00 -27.09 18.54
C LEU A 17 55.25 -25.75 18.58
N GLY A 18 55.63 -24.79 17.75
CA GLY A 18 54.92 -23.51 17.58
C GLY A 18 53.48 -23.72 17.10
N ASP A 19 53.28 -24.53 16.06
CA ASP A 19 51.95 -24.84 15.49
C ASP A 19 51.06 -25.60 16.48
N ASN A 20 51.63 -26.54 17.24
CA ASN A 20 50.93 -27.26 18.31
C ASN A 20 50.55 -26.34 19.47
N THR A 21 51.46 -25.43 19.86
CA THR A 21 51.20 -24.45 20.92
C THR A 21 50.10 -23.47 20.49
N PHE A 22 50.09 -23.03 19.22
CA PHE A 22 49.03 -22.17 18.68
C PHE A 22 47.67 -22.89 18.67
N SER A 23 47.63 -24.15 18.22
CA SER A 23 46.41 -24.97 18.19
C SER A 23 45.87 -25.25 19.59
N LEU A 24 46.75 -25.53 20.56
CA LEU A 24 46.38 -25.73 21.96
C LEU A 24 45.78 -24.45 22.57
N ASN A 25 46.41 -23.29 22.35
CA ASN A 25 45.89 -22.00 22.83
C ASN A 25 44.51 -21.68 22.24
N ASN A 26 44.28 -21.98 20.95
CA ASN A 26 42.95 -21.82 20.35
C ASN A 26 41.90 -22.75 20.95
N SER A 27 42.23 -24.02 21.20
CA SER A 27 41.34 -24.96 21.88
C SER A 27 41.01 -24.51 23.31
N ILE A 28 42.01 -24.01 24.05
CA ILE A 28 41.81 -23.44 25.40
C ILE A 28 40.89 -22.22 25.34
N ASN A 29 41.08 -21.31 24.38
CA ASN A 29 40.22 -20.13 24.21
C ASN A 29 38.76 -20.53 23.90
N ARG A 30 38.53 -21.50 23.01
CA ARG A 30 37.17 -22.00 22.71
C ARG A 30 36.53 -22.72 23.90
N MET A 31 37.33 -23.45 24.68
CA MET A 31 36.85 -24.11 25.89
C MET A 31 36.48 -23.10 26.98
N THR A 32 37.25 -22.02 27.09
CA THR A 32 37.03 -20.98 28.11
C THR A 32 35.82 -20.11 27.80
N THR A 33 35.59 -19.77 26.52
CA THR A 33 34.45 -18.95 26.12
C THR A 33 33.19 -19.76 25.85
N GLY A 34 33.31 -21.07 25.59
CA GLY A 34 32.20 -21.94 25.18
C GLY A 34 31.73 -21.73 23.73
N TYR A 35 32.27 -20.77 22.99
CA TYR A 35 31.90 -20.51 21.60
C TYR A 35 32.89 -21.14 20.62
N LYS A 36 32.34 -21.74 19.55
CA LYS A 36 33.15 -22.32 18.46
C LYS A 36 33.91 -21.26 17.63
N VAL A 37 33.40 -20.03 17.59
CA VAL A 37 34.01 -18.89 16.87
C VAL A 37 34.05 -17.70 17.82
N ASN A 38 35.26 -17.30 18.24
CA ASN A 38 35.45 -16.24 19.23
C ASN A 38 35.88 -14.90 18.63
N GLN A 39 36.57 -14.93 17.49
CA GLN A 39 37.15 -13.77 16.84
C GLN A 39 36.97 -13.86 15.33
N ALA A 40 36.88 -12.71 14.66
CA ALA A 40 36.77 -12.64 13.18
C ALA A 40 37.95 -13.32 12.45
N LYS A 41 39.11 -13.45 13.12
CA LYS A 41 40.30 -14.14 12.61
C LYS A 41 40.10 -15.66 12.44
N ASP A 42 39.25 -16.29 13.26
CA ASP A 42 39.03 -17.74 13.22
C ASP A 42 38.06 -18.14 12.10
N ASN A 43 37.02 -17.33 11.88
CA ASN A 43 36.04 -17.48 10.80
C ASN A 43 35.27 -16.16 10.59
N ALA A 44 35.68 -15.36 9.61
CA ALA A 44 35.09 -14.04 9.37
C ALA A 44 33.60 -14.10 9.00
N ALA A 45 33.22 -15.05 8.14
CA ALA A 45 31.83 -15.22 7.72
C ALA A 45 30.92 -15.68 8.87
N GLY A 46 31.37 -16.68 9.65
CA GLY A 46 30.64 -17.17 10.82
C GLY A 46 30.51 -16.11 11.92
N TYR A 47 31.57 -15.33 12.14
CA TYR A 47 31.56 -14.25 13.13
C TYR A 47 30.60 -13.10 12.73
N SER A 48 30.53 -12.74 11.44
CA SER A 48 29.57 -11.73 10.94
C SER A 48 28.13 -12.18 11.16
N ILE A 49 27.80 -13.41 10.77
CA ILE A 49 26.45 -13.98 10.92
C ILE A 49 26.03 -14.00 12.40
N ILE A 50 26.93 -14.42 13.31
CA ILE A 50 26.64 -14.45 14.76
C ILE A 50 26.47 -13.02 15.32
N THR A 51 27.25 -12.06 14.84
CA THR A 51 27.15 -10.66 15.27
C THR A 51 25.81 -10.05 14.82
N ASP A 52 25.39 -10.33 13.58
CA ASP A 52 24.12 -9.84 13.06
C ASP A 52 22.92 -10.52 13.73
N LEU A 53 23.01 -11.83 13.99
CA LEU A 53 22.02 -12.54 14.81
C LEU A 53 21.95 -11.97 16.23
N SER A 54 23.08 -11.63 16.84
CA SER A 54 23.11 -11.01 18.18
C SER A 54 22.45 -9.64 18.18
N LYS A 55 22.73 -8.80 17.17
CA LYS A 55 22.04 -7.51 16.98
C LYS A 55 20.53 -7.70 16.79
N LYS A 56 20.13 -8.68 15.99
CA LYS A 56 18.71 -9.01 15.75
C LYS A 56 18.03 -9.48 17.03
N ILE A 57 18.69 -10.31 17.84
CA ILE A 57 18.18 -10.75 19.15
C ILE A 57 18.01 -9.55 20.09
N SER A 58 19.00 -8.66 20.19
CA SER A 58 18.89 -7.44 21.01
C SER A 58 17.75 -6.53 20.54
N SER A 59 17.59 -6.37 19.22
CA SER A 59 16.47 -5.62 18.65
C SER A 59 15.12 -6.29 18.94
N MET A 60 15.02 -7.61 18.85
CA MET A 60 13.80 -8.36 19.16
C MET A 60 13.43 -8.28 20.63
N LEU A 61 14.42 -8.27 21.54
CA LEU A 61 14.18 -8.04 22.97
C LEU A 61 13.60 -6.65 23.24
N GLN A 62 14.08 -5.62 22.53
CA GLN A 62 13.50 -4.28 22.63
C GLN A 62 12.08 -4.22 22.05
N VAL A 63 11.83 -4.88 20.91
CA VAL A 63 10.48 -4.99 20.34
C VAL A 63 9.54 -5.69 21.31
N GLN A 64 10.00 -6.75 21.99
CA GLN A 64 9.21 -7.44 23.01
C GLN A 64 8.83 -6.50 24.16
N GLN A 65 9.79 -5.74 24.70
CA GLN A 65 9.51 -4.75 25.75
C GLN A 65 8.51 -3.68 25.27
N ASN A 66 8.73 -3.11 24.08
CA ASN A 66 7.82 -2.12 23.50
C ASN A 66 6.41 -2.70 23.27
N THR A 67 6.31 -4.00 22.94
CA THR A 67 5.04 -4.70 22.76
C THR A 67 4.34 -4.91 24.11
N GLU A 68 5.08 -5.26 25.16
CA GLU A 68 4.56 -5.41 26.52
C GLU A 68 4.02 -4.07 27.05
N ASP A 69 4.74 -2.97 26.81
CA ASP A 69 4.29 -1.62 27.16
C ASP A 69 3.03 -1.22 26.37
N GLY A 70 2.98 -1.55 25.08
CA GLY A 70 1.80 -1.35 24.23
C GLY A 70 0.58 -2.14 24.73
N ILE A 71 0.76 -3.37 25.20
CA ILE A 71 -0.31 -4.18 25.79
C ILE A 71 -0.80 -3.53 27.11
N ALA A 72 0.11 -3.08 27.97
CA ALA A 72 -0.27 -2.42 29.22
C ALA A 72 -1.06 -1.12 28.99
N LEU A 73 -0.69 -0.36 27.94
CA LEU A 73 -1.42 0.81 27.49
C LEU A 73 -2.84 0.44 27.03
N LEU A 74 -2.97 -0.58 26.18
CA LEU A 74 -4.27 -1.04 25.69
C LEU A 74 -5.18 -1.55 26.82
N GLN A 75 -4.63 -2.28 27.79
CA GLN A 75 -5.40 -2.75 28.96
C GLN A 75 -5.91 -1.59 29.82
N THR A 76 -5.11 -0.54 29.99
CA THR A 76 -5.52 0.67 30.71
C THR A 76 -6.63 1.41 29.96
N ALA A 77 -6.53 1.48 28.63
CA ALA A 77 -7.57 2.04 27.78
C ALA A 77 -8.86 1.21 27.80
N GLU A 78 -8.75 -0.12 27.75
CA GLU A 78 -9.87 -1.06 27.78
C GLU A 78 -10.66 -0.95 29.09
N GLY A 79 -9.97 -0.92 30.25
CA GLY A 79 -10.64 -0.74 31.55
C GLY A 79 -11.39 0.59 31.66
N GLY A 80 -10.84 1.66 31.09
CA GLY A 80 -11.53 2.95 31.02
C GLY A 80 -12.76 2.93 30.11
N LEU A 81 -12.68 2.24 28.97
CA LEU A 81 -13.80 2.06 28.04
C LEU A 81 -14.92 1.20 28.60
N GLU A 82 -14.59 0.18 29.40
CA GLU A 82 -15.58 -0.66 30.06
C GLU A 82 -16.49 0.18 30.98
N GLU A 83 -15.92 1.13 31.73
CA GLU A 83 -16.70 2.04 32.56
C GLU A 83 -17.53 3.04 31.75
N VAL A 84 -16.99 3.54 30.63
CA VAL A 84 -17.78 4.36 29.68
C VAL A 84 -18.96 3.56 29.12
N GLN A 85 -18.77 2.28 28.79
CA GLN A 85 -19.84 1.42 28.30
C GLN A 85 -20.96 1.26 29.33
N LYS A 86 -20.64 0.98 30.60
CA LYS A 86 -21.64 0.87 31.69
C LYS A 86 -22.44 2.17 31.86
N LEU A 87 -21.77 3.32 31.75
CA LEU A 87 -22.42 4.63 31.81
C LEU A 87 -23.34 4.89 30.62
N LEU A 88 -22.95 4.50 29.40
CA LEU A 88 -23.80 4.61 28.21
C LEU A 88 -25.01 3.67 28.25
N GLU A 89 -24.87 2.47 28.81
CA GLU A 89 -25.99 1.57 29.07
C GLU A 89 -26.99 2.20 30.05
N ARG A 90 -26.51 2.82 31.14
CA ARG A 90 -27.37 3.56 32.07
C ARG A 90 -28.05 4.77 31.42
N LEU A 91 -27.34 5.51 30.56
CA LEU A 91 -27.89 6.62 29.78
C LEU A 91 -29.02 6.16 28.84
N ARG A 92 -28.85 4.99 28.21
CA ARG A 92 -29.87 4.38 27.35
C ARG A 92 -31.10 3.94 28.15
N ASP A 93 -30.92 3.40 29.34
CA ASP A 93 -32.03 3.04 30.22
C ASP A 93 -32.84 4.28 30.63
N LEU A 94 -32.16 5.37 30.99
CA LEU A 94 -32.79 6.66 31.29
C LEU A 94 -33.54 7.23 30.08
N ALA A 95 -32.96 7.16 28.88
CA ALA A 95 -33.63 7.60 27.65
C ALA A 95 -34.90 6.79 27.36
N THR A 96 -34.85 5.47 27.61
CA THR A 96 -36.01 4.58 27.46
C THR A 96 -37.09 4.89 28.49
N GLN A 97 -36.70 5.15 29.75
CA GLN A 97 -37.62 5.56 30.81
C GLN A 97 -38.25 6.92 30.53
N ALA A 98 -37.48 7.91 30.07
CA ALA A 98 -37.97 9.23 29.72
C ALA A 98 -38.91 9.22 28.50
N SER A 99 -38.77 8.22 27.61
CA SER A 99 -39.63 8.00 26.45
C SER A 99 -41.00 7.40 26.81
N ASP A 100 -41.21 6.91 28.03
CA ASP A 100 -42.52 6.47 28.49
C ASP A 100 -43.42 7.70 28.77
N GLY A 101 -44.59 7.71 28.13
CA GLY A 101 -45.54 8.82 28.19
C GLY A 101 -46.22 9.00 29.55
N THR A 102 -46.06 8.04 30.46
CA THR A 102 -46.74 8.01 31.78
C THR A 102 -46.03 8.80 32.87
N TYR A 103 -44.75 9.16 32.68
CA TYR A 103 -43.99 9.99 33.62
C TYR A 103 -44.36 11.48 33.49
N ASP A 104 -44.41 12.17 34.63
CA ASP A 104 -44.68 13.61 34.71
C ASP A 104 -43.45 14.46 34.33
N ALA A 105 -43.62 15.78 34.24
CA ALA A 105 -42.53 16.67 33.83
C ALA A 105 -41.39 16.75 34.86
N GLU A 106 -41.72 16.63 36.16
CA GLU A 106 -40.75 16.69 37.26
C GLU A 106 -39.84 15.45 37.28
N THR A 107 -40.39 14.26 37.06
CA THR A 107 -39.60 13.03 36.93
C THR A 107 -38.73 13.02 35.68
N ARG A 108 -39.18 13.60 34.55
CA ARG A 108 -38.33 13.78 33.36
C ARG A 108 -37.18 14.76 33.59
N GLU A 109 -37.39 15.81 34.37
CA GLU A 109 -36.33 16.76 34.73
C GLU A 109 -35.28 16.09 35.63
N ALA A 110 -35.70 15.25 36.59
CA ALA A 110 -34.78 14.47 37.42
C ALA A 110 -33.96 13.44 36.61
N MET A 111 -34.59 12.76 35.64
CA MET A 111 -33.89 11.84 34.73
C MET A 111 -32.89 12.58 33.82
N GLN A 112 -33.21 13.80 33.38
CA GLN A 112 -32.28 14.63 32.61
C GLN A 112 -31.07 15.04 33.45
N ALA A 113 -31.26 15.41 34.72
CA ALA A 113 -30.16 15.73 35.62
C ALA A 113 -29.23 14.52 35.85
N GLU A 114 -29.77 13.30 35.95
CA GLU A 114 -28.97 12.07 36.03
C GLU A 114 -28.21 11.83 34.72
N ALA A 115 -28.83 12.06 33.56
CA ALA A 115 -28.18 11.95 32.27
C ALA A 115 -27.02 12.95 32.11
N ASP A 116 -27.19 14.19 32.57
CA ASP A 116 -26.14 15.21 32.54
C ASP A 116 -24.96 14.83 33.43
N GLN A 117 -25.22 14.26 34.62
CA GLN A 117 -24.19 13.74 35.52
C GLN A 117 -23.43 12.55 34.91
N ILE A 118 -24.12 11.66 34.20
CA ILE A 118 -23.49 10.55 33.47
C ILE A 118 -22.56 11.07 32.37
N LEU A 119 -22.98 12.09 31.61
CA LEU A 119 -22.15 12.72 30.59
C LEU A 119 -20.90 13.38 31.20
N GLU A 120 -21.04 14.03 32.36
CA GLU A 120 -19.91 14.58 33.11
C GLU A 120 -18.94 13.48 33.55
N GLN A 121 -19.44 12.37 34.10
CA GLN A 121 -18.62 11.23 34.51
C GLN A 121 -17.88 10.59 33.33
N ILE A 122 -18.53 10.44 32.17
CA ILE A 122 -17.87 9.98 30.93
C ILE A 122 -16.72 10.92 30.55
N SER A 123 -16.93 12.23 30.66
CA SER A 123 -15.87 13.21 30.37
C SER A 123 -14.70 13.12 31.36
N GLN A 124 -14.99 12.90 32.66
CA GLN A 124 -13.96 12.74 33.69
C GLN A 124 -13.16 11.44 33.52
N ILE A 125 -13.83 10.31 33.23
CA ILE A 125 -13.16 9.03 32.95
C ILE A 125 -12.22 9.20 31.76
N ARG A 126 -12.71 9.79 30.66
CA ARG A 126 -11.89 10.11 29.48
C ARG A 126 -10.67 10.98 29.81
N GLU A 127 -10.77 11.92 30.76
CA GLU A 127 -9.64 12.76 31.18
C GLU A 127 -8.64 12.00 32.09
N SER A 128 -9.11 10.99 32.81
CA SER A 128 -8.35 10.17 33.75
C SER A 128 -7.58 9.00 33.13
N ILE A 129 -7.94 8.56 31.91
CA ILE A 129 -7.22 7.51 31.18
C ILE A 129 -5.87 8.07 30.70
N LYS A 130 -4.84 7.91 31.55
CA LYS A 130 -3.47 8.35 31.29
C LYS A 130 -2.50 7.18 31.41
N TYR A 131 -1.56 7.08 30.47
CA TYR A 131 -0.40 6.21 30.55
C TYR A 131 0.85 7.07 30.47
N ASP A 132 1.77 6.91 31.43
CA ASP A 132 2.99 7.73 31.54
C ASP A 132 2.75 9.26 31.39
N ASN A 133 1.73 9.77 32.08
CA ASN A 133 1.26 11.17 32.03
C ASN A 133 0.73 11.66 30.66
N GLN A 134 0.61 10.79 29.66
CA GLN A 134 -0.07 11.10 28.40
C GLN A 134 -1.51 10.60 28.44
N ASN A 135 -2.47 11.49 28.16
CA ASN A 135 -3.87 11.11 28.02
C ASN A 135 -4.04 10.34 26.69
N LEU A 136 -4.68 9.17 26.73
CA LEU A 136 -4.84 8.30 25.55
C LEU A 136 -5.98 8.75 24.59
N TYR A 137 -6.87 9.63 25.05
CA TYR A 137 -8.04 10.11 24.31
C TYR A 137 -7.90 11.55 23.82
N TYR A 138 -7.09 12.35 24.49
CA TYR A 138 -6.73 13.70 24.05
C TYR A 138 -5.24 13.77 23.76
N LYS A 139 -4.89 14.19 22.54
CA LYS A 139 -3.65 14.94 22.35
C LYS A 139 -3.79 16.20 23.20
N GLU A 140 -3.34 16.18 24.45
CA GLU A 140 -2.87 17.42 25.05
C GLU A 140 -1.84 17.94 24.06
N ASN A 141 -2.12 19.11 23.48
CA ASN A 141 -1.12 19.93 22.83
C ASN A 141 -0.03 20.23 23.87
N ASN A 142 0.86 19.27 24.11
CA ASN A 142 2.22 19.56 24.53
C ASN A 142 2.92 20.17 23.32
N GLY A 143 2.39 21.33 22.92
CA GLY A 143 3.06 22.28 22.08
C GLY A 143 4.36 22.59 22.78
N VAL A 144 5.43 22.11 22.18
CA VAL A 144 6.74 22.73 22.35
C VAL A 144 6.52 24.20 21.99
N GLN A 145 6.33 25.04 23.01
CA GLN A 145 6.27 26.48 22.85
C GLN A 145 7.65 26.96 22.41
N THR A 146 7.92 26.95 21.11
CA THR A 146 8.97 27.79 20.54
C THR A 146 8.39 29.18 20.34
N ALA A 147 8.90 30.11 21.14
CA ALA A 147 8.54 31.52 21.14
C ALA A 147 8.78 32.21 19.78
N ALA A 148 7.91 33.18 19.48
CA ALA A 148 8.01 34.28 18.49
C ALA A 148 7.95 33.87 17.01
N THR A 149 6.95 34.33 16.25
CA THR A 149 6.96 35.70 15.70
C THR A 149 5.55 36.16 15.33
N LYS A 150 5.14 37.32 15.87
CA LYS A 150 3.91 38.02 15.45
C LYS A 150 3.98 38.42 13.98
N SER A 151 2.99 38.04 13.16
CA SER A 151 2.67 38.79 11.93
C SER A 151 1.17 38.79 11.62
N ARG A 152 0.57 39.92 12.01
CA ARG A 152 -0.47 40.72 11.34
C ARG A 152 -1.66 40.01 10.69
N SER A 153 -2.81 40.20 11.35
CA SER A 153 -4.17 40.00 10.85
C SER A 153 -4.46 40.75 9.55
N LEU A 154 -5.08 40.07 8.59
CA LEU A 154 -5.92 40.69 7.55
C LEU A 154 -7.29 39.99 7.48
N SER A 155 -8.30 40.75 7.92
CA SER A 155 -9.73 40.75 7.56
C SER A 155 -10.44 39.46 7.10
N ARG A 156 -10.98 38.75 8.09
CA ARG A 156 -12.33 38.15 8.22
C ARG A 156 -13.30 38.37 7.03
N ALA A 157 -13.44 37.35 6.18
CA ALA A 157 -14.72 36.97 5.56
C ALA A 157 -15.19 35.68 6.25
N SER A 158 -16.38 35.75 6.84
CA SER A 158 -16.99 34.71 7.67
C SER A 158 -17.38 33.48 6.85
N VAL A 159 -16.59 32.42 6.95
CA VAL A 159 -17.01 31.04 6.64
C VAL A 159 -17.35 30.37 7.97
N ARG A 160 -18.53 29.77 8.07
CA ARG A 160 -18.90 28.92 9.20
C ARG A 160 -18.00 27.69 9.17
N VAL A 161 -16.98 27.69 10.02
CA VAL A 161 -16.17 26.51 10.28
C VAL A 161 -17.03 25.55 11.08
N SER A 162 -17.47 24.47 10.44
CA SER A 162 -17.94 23.27 11.14
C SER A 162 -16.80 22.79 12.05
N ALA A 163 -17.11 22.45 13.31
CA ALA A 163 -16.17 22.00 14.34
C ALA A 163 -15.58 20.60 14.08
N LEU A 164 -15.30 20.30 12.81
CA LEU A 164 -14.62 19.10 12.31
C LEU A 164 -13.67 19.51 11.17
N ALA A 165 -12.93 20.60 11.37
CA ALA A 165 -11.72 20.87 10.61
C ALA A 165 -10.58 20.58 11.59
N SER A 166 -9.82 19.52 11.33
CA SER A 166 -8.49 19.35 11.90
C SER A 166 -7.78 20.70 11.85
N ALA A 167 -7.15 21.10 12.95
CA ALA A 167 -6.44 22.37 12.99
C ALA A 167 -5.41 22.38 11.86
N LEU A 168 -5.62 23.23 10.85
CA LEU A 168 -4.64 23.51 9.81
C LEU A 168 -3.32 23.88 10.52
N GLU A 169 -2.26 23.14 10.26
CA GLU A 169 -0.96 23.43 10.87
C GLU A 169 -0.23 24.54 10.11
N GLY A 170 -0.42 24.59 8.79
CA GLY A 170 0.16 25.63 7.96
C GLY A 170 -0.58 25.85 6.65
N ALA A 171 -0.35 27.02 6.07
CA ALA A 171 -0.82 27.40 4.74
C ALA A 171 0.26 28.21 4.03
N GLU A 172 0.46 27.91 2.76
CA GLU A 172 1.54 28.39 1.93
C GLU A 172 0.94 28.95 0.63
N ALA A 173 1.10 30.26 0.41
CA ALA A 173 0.54 30.94 -0.76
C ALA A 173 1.51 30.94 -1.94
N PHE A 174 1.07 30.48 -3.11
CA PHE A 174 1.85 30.40 -4.34
C PHE A 174 1.27 31.35 -5.40
N ALA A 175 2.12 32.13 -6.05
CA ALA A 175 1.73 32.87 -7.25
C ALA A 175 1.41 31.90 -8.40
N GLY A 176 0.73 32.40 -9.44
CA GLY A 176 0.42 31.60 -10.62
C GLY A 176 1.67 31.08 -11.32
N GLY A 177 1.75 29.78 -11.55
CA GLY A 177 2.89 29.10 -12.16
C GLY A 177 4.13 29.02 -11.28
N GLU A 178 4.08 29.51 -10.04
CA GLU A 178 5.23 29.49 -9.13
C GLU A 178 5.62 28.05 -8.81
N THR A 179 6.92 27.78 -8.83
CA THR A 179 7.53 26.56 -8.30
C THR A 179 8.49 26.95 -7.20
N ARG A 180 8.31 26.40 -6.00
CA ARG A 180 9.22 26.60 -4.87
C ARG A 180 9.27 25.37 -3.99
N THR A 181 10.39 25.19 -3.31
CA THR A 181 10.55 24.16 -2.29
C THR A 181 10.06 24.70 -0.96
N ILE A 182 9.18 23.95 -0.30
CA ILE A 182 8.75 24.18 1.08
C ILE A 182 9.28 23.05 1.96
N THR A 183 9.34 23.28 3.27
CA THR A 183 9.74 22.26 4.24
C THR A 183 8.63 22.05 5.24
N ILE A 184 8.15 20.81 5.35
CA ILE A 184 7.11 20.41 6.31
C ILE A 184 7.73 19.33 7.19
N ASP A 185 7.82 19.59 8.49
CA ASP A 185 8.42 18.69 9.49
C ASP A 185 9.81 18.14 9.10
N GLY A 186 10.66 19.01 8.55
CA GLY A 186 12.02 18.65 8.13
C GLY A 186 12.12 17.93 6.77
N VAL A 187 11.00 17.59 6.12
CA VAL A 187 10.96 17.01 4.78
C VAL A 187 10.73 18.10 3.74
N GLN A 188 11.47 18.06 2.63
CA GLN A 188 11.36 19.02 1.54
C GLN A 188 10.34 18.58 0.49
N TYR A 189 9.50 19.51 0.03
CA TYR A 189 8.56 19.29 -1.05
C TYR A 189 8.74 20.37 -2.11
N THR A 190 9.00 19.98 -3.35
CA THR A 190 9.00 20.92 -4.49
C THR A 190 7.59 21.03 -5.02
N VAL A 191 6.98 22.20 -4.85
CA VAL A 191 5.57 22.44 -5.15
C VAL A 191 5.46 23.44 -6.30
N ARG A 192 4.68 23.08 -7.33
CA ARG A 192 4.31 23.93 -8.45
C ARG A 192 2.80 24.18 -8.46
N ASN A 193 2.41 25.45 -8.49
CA ASN A 193 1.04 25.86 -8.77
C ASN A 193 0.75 25.72 -10.28
N LYS A 194 -0.18 24.84 -10.67
CA LYS A 194 -0.51 24.58 -12.09
C LYS A 194 -1.42 25.67 -12.68
N LEU A 195 -1.96 26.58 -11.86
CA LEU A 195 -2.79 27.69 -12.31
C LEU A 195 -1.96 28.91 -12.72
N THR A 196 -2.54 29.78 -13.54
CA THR A 196 -1.96 31.09 -13.88
C THR A 196 -2.26 32.17 -12.83
N THR A 197 -3.14 31.88 -11.88
CA THR A 197 -3.51 32.75 -10.76
C THR A 197 -2.93 32.24 -9.45
N ALA A 198 -2.89 33.10 -8.44
CA ALA A 198 -2.49 32.69 -7.10
C ALA A 198 -3.37 31.56 -6.56
N ASN A 199 -2.76 30.67 -5.79
CA ASN A 199 -3.39 29.50 -5.19
C ASN A 199 -2.67 29.15 -3.88
N ASP A 200 -3.41 28.62 -2.92
CA ASP A 200 -2.87 28.30 -1.60
C ASP A 200 -2.83 26.78 -1.42
N LEU A 201 -1.71 26.28 -0.91
CA LEU A 201 -1.58 24.90 -0.43
C LEU A 201 -1.63 24.95 1.09
N SER A 202 -2.55 24.20 1.68
CA SER A 202 -2.63 24.05 3.14
C SER A 202 -2.27 22.64 3.56
N TYR A 203 -1.84 22.47 4.80
CA TYR A 203 -1.49 21.15 5.31
C TYR A 203 -1.77 20.99 6.81
N SER A 204 -1.93 19.73 7.21
CA SER A 204 -2.00 19.31 8.60
C SER A 204 -1.35 17.95 8.76
N LYS A 205 -0.61 17.73 9.85
CA LYS A 205 -0.02 16.45 10.18
C LYS A 205 -0.73 15.76 11.34
N ASP A 206 -1.05 14.48 11.17
CA ASP A 206 -1.41 13.61 12.28
C ASP A 206 -0.14 13.06 12.94
N THR A 207 0.24 13.65 14.08
CA THR A 207 1.41 13.22 14.86
C THR A 207 1.34 11.80 15.43
N SER A 208 0.15 11.15 15.49
CA SER A 208 0.04 9.76 15.96
C SER A 208 0.35 8.74 14.87
N THR A 209 0.01 9.04 13.62
CA THR A 209 0.22 8.15 12.47
C THR A 209 1.41 8.59 11.61
N GLY A 210 1.88 9.83 11.79
CA GLY A 210 2.85 10.48 10.92
C GLY A 210 2.26 10.98 9.59
N GLU A 211 0.95 10.83 9.38
CA GLU A 211 0.26 11.16 8.13
C GLU A 211 0.20 12.66 7.90
N LEU A 212 0.58 13.10 6.69
CA LEU A 212 0.53 14.48 6.25
C LEU A 212 -0.64 14.66 5.27
N THR A 213 -1.69 15.35 5.70
CA THR A 213 -2.76 15.77 4.79
C THR A 213 -2.35 17.05 4.07
N LEU A 214 -2.29 17.00 2.75
CA LEU A 214 -2.09 18.15 1.87
C LEU A 214 -3.43 18.54 1.25
N ILE A 215 -3.98 19.67 1.69
CA ILE A 215 -5.17 20.28 1.12
C ILE A 215 -4.71 21.09 -0.09
N ALA A 216 -4.77 20.46 -1.26
CA ALA A 216 -4.13 20.93 -2.47
C ALA A 216 -5.04 20.64 -3.67
N SER A 217 -5.33 21.68 -4.45
CA SER A 217 -6.00 21.54 -5.75
C SER A 217 -5.22 22.26 -6.84
N ASN A 218 -5.02 21.60 -7.98
CA ASN A 218 -4.21 22.09 -9.10
C ASN A 218 -2.73 22.33 -8.72
N PHE A 219 -2.16 21.44 -7.91
CA PHE A 219 -0.73 21.46 -7.60
C PHE A 219 -0.01 20.25 -8.21
N GLU A 220 1.27 20.44 -8.48
CA GLU A 220 2.21 19.34 -8.66
C GLU A 220 3.19 19.39 -7.50
N ILE A 221 3.35 18.27 -6.81
CA ILE A 221 4.09 18.16 -5.55
C ILE A 221 5.06 17.00 -5.69
N ILE A 222 6.35 17.28 -5.53
CA ILE A 222 7.41 16.28 -5.61
C ILE A 222 8.02 16.15 -4.22
N GLY A 223 7.91 14.96 -3.64
CA GLY A 223 8.52 14.58 -2.38
C GLY A 223 10.04 14.59 -2.44
N GLN A 224 10.67 14.57 -1.27
CA GLN A 224 12.11 14.48 -1.18
C GLN A 224 12.55 13.04 -1.47
N LYS A 225 13.43 12.86 -2.46
CA LYS A 225 13.83 11.54 -2.95
C LYS A 225 14.22 10.52 -1.87
N ASP A 226 15.03 10.93 -0.89
CA ASP A 226 15.69 9.97 0.02
C ASP A 226 14.96 9.76 1.36
N VAL A 227 13.64 9.97 1.40
CA VAL A 227 12.80 9.79 2.60
C VAL A 227 11.45 9.19 2.23
N ALA A 228 10.89 8.42 3.17
CA ALA A 228 9.54 7.92 3.08
C ALA A 228 8.51 9.03 3.39
N HIS A 229 7.38 8.99 2.71
CA HIS A 229 6.27 9.92 2.79
C HIS A 229 5.03 9.15 3.22
N ASN A 230 4.28 9.70 4.18
CA ASN A 230 2.94 9.24 4.52
C ASN A 230 1.98 10.40 4.24
N VAL A 231 1.37 10.42 3.06
CA VAL A 231 0.68 11.60 2.52
C VAL A 231 -0.74 11.28 2.07
N VAL A 232 -1.66 12.18 2.45
CA VAL A 232 -3.05 12.19 1.97
C VAL A 232 -3.29 13.45 1.16
N ILE A 233 -3.80 13.30 -0.05
CA ILE A 233 -4.22 14.42 -0.90
C ILE A 233 -5.71 14.70 -0.68
N ASP A 234 -6.01 15.90 -0.20
CA ASP A 234 -7.37 16.42 -0.07
C ASP A 234 -7.61 17.52 -1.11
N GLY A 235 -8.19 17.18 -2.25
CA GLY A 235 -8.45 18.15 -3.31
C GLY A 235 -8.50 17.54 -4.71
N THR A 236 -8.31 18.35 -5.75
CA THR A 236 -8.53 17.89 -7.13
C THR A 236 -7.43 18.32 -8.07
N TYR A 237 -7.17 17.54 -9.13
CA TYR A 237 -6.15 17.84 -10.13
C TYR A 237 -4.73 17.97 -9.55
N THR A 238 -4.47 17.27 -8.46
CA THR A 238 -3.17 17.29 -7.78
C THR A 238 -2.35 16.09 -8.19
N ASN A 239 -1.09 16.35 -8.56
CA ASN A 239 -0.11 15.31 -8.82
C ASN A 239 0.82 15.25 -7.61
N PHE A 240 0.96 14.09 -6.99
CA PHE A 240 1.93 13.85 -5.94
C PHE A 240 2.91 12.76 -6.38
N TYR A 241 4.20 13.08 -6.34
CA TYR A 241 5.29 12.15 -6.62
C TYR A 241 6.01 11.86 -5.32
N GLY A 242 6.12 10.57 -4.99
CA GLY A 242 6.93 10.05 -3.89
C GLY A 242 8.44 10.15 -4.16
N GLY A 243 9.18 9.29 -3.49
CA GLY A 243 10.64 9.26 -3.49
C GLY A 243 11.22 7.93 -3.99
N SER A 244 12.33 7.54 -3.36
CA SER A 244 13.02 6.26 -3.56
C SER A 244 12.85 5.30 -2.39
N MET A 245 12.00 5.65 -1.42
CA MET A 245 11.75 4.90 -0.21
C MET A 245 10.27 4.50 -0.18
N ASP A 246 9.95 3.43 0.53
CA ASP A 246 8.58 2.94 0.71
C ASP A 246 7.63 4.04 1.23
N ASP A 247 6.77 4.53 0.35
CA ASP A 247 5.81 5.61 0.57
C ASP A 247 4.40 5.06 0.84
N ILE A 248 3.61 5.81 1.61
CA ILE A 248 2.19 5.54 1.87
C ILE A 248 1.39 6.73 1.36
N LEU A 249 0.68 6.54 0.25
CA LEU A 249 -0.01 7.60 -0.47
C LEU A 249 -1.50 7.30 -0.55
N SER A 250 -2.33 8.31 -0.31
CA SER A 250 -3.75 8.21 -0.61
C SER A 250 -4.39 9.54 -0.99
N ASP A 251 -5.58 9.48 -1.56
CA ASP A 251 -6.45 10.64 -1.72
C ASP A 251 -7.67 10.53 -0.81
N MET A 252 -8.29 11.66 -0.47
CA MET A 252 -9.45 11.68 0.44
C MET A 252 -10.68 12.29 -0.21
N SER A 253 -10.53 13.41 -0.91
CA SER A 253 -11.61 14.11 -1.57
C SER A 253 -11.16 14.64 -2.92
N GLY A 254 -12.13 14.99 -3.77
CA GLY A 254 -11.92 15.56 -5.09
C GLY A 254 -11.43 14.55 -6.14
N PRO A 255 -11.90 14.64 -7.40
CA PRO A 255 -11.48 13.72 -8.45
C PRO A 255 -10.15 14.14 -9.10
N PHE A 256 -9.63 13.29 -9.98
CA PHE A 256 -8.48 13.57 -10.85
C PHE A 256 -7.17 13.84 -10.10
N ASN A 257 -6.93 13.10 -9.03
CA ASN A 257 -5.63 13.09 -8.36
C ASN A 257 -4.74 11.99 -8.96
N TYR A 258 -3.44 12.26 -9.00
CA TYR A 258 -2.43 11.36 -9.56
C TYR A 258 -1.38 11.12 -8.49
N LEU A 259 -1.29 9.90 -7.98
CA LEU A 259 -0.33 9.50 -6.96
C LEU A 259 0.70 8.57 -7.60
N TYR A 260 1.97 8.95 -7.51
CA TYR A 260 3.11 8.18 -8.03
C TYR A 260 3.99 7.77 -6.85
N GLY A 261 4.20 6.47 -6.66
CA GLY A 261 5.03 5.89 -5.60
C GLY A 261 6.50 6.23 -5.81
N GLY A 262 7.05 5.82 -6.95
CA GLY A 262 8.42 6.12 -7.33
C GLY A 262 9.27 4.87 -7.35
N GLU A 263 10.44 4.91 -6.71
CA GLU A 263 11.15 3.67 -6.39
C GLU A 263 10.81 3.26 -4.96
N GLY A 264 10.72 1.97 -4.65
CA GLY A 264 10.42 1.50 -3.30
C GLY A 264 9.25 0.52 -3.31
N ASN A 265 8.86 0.00 -2.15
CA ASN A 265 7.67 -0.84 -2.02
C ASN A 265 6.54 -0.01 -1.42
N ASP A 266 5.78 0.64 -2.27
CA ASP A 266 4.84 1.67 -1.93
C ASP A 266 3.45 1.12 -1.62
N ARG A 267 2.68 1.88 -0.86
CA ARG A 267 1.27 1.60 -0.57
C ARG A 267 0.42 2.75 -1.06
N ILE A 268 -0.36 2.51 -2.12
CA ILE A 268 -1.18 3.54 -2.74
C ILE A 268 -2.65 3.18 -2.59
N THR A 269 -3.44 4.07 -2.00
CA THR A 269 -4.89 3.88 -1.83
C THR A 269 -5.67 4.98 -2.52
N ILE A 270 -6.52 4.60 -3.48
CA ILE A 270 -7.41 5.52 -4.18
C ILE A 270 -8.83 5.38 -3.63
N ASN A 271 -9.28 6.43 -2.94
CA ASN A 271 -10.60 6.59 -2.34
C ASN A 271 -11.55 7.45 -3.19
N THR A 272 -11.03 8.19 -4.18
CA THR A 272 -11.84 9.08 -5.02
C THR A 272 -12.04 8.56 -6.44
N LEU A 273 -12.89 9.24 -7.22
CA LEU A 273 -13.22 8.88 -8.59
C LEU A 273 -12.32 9.58 -9.61
N HIS A 274 -12.07 8.92 -10.75
CA HIS A 274 -11.19 9.36 -11.84
C HIS A 274 -9.77 9.71 -11.42
N SER A 275 -9.32 9.19 -10.28
CA SER A 275 -7.96 9.33 -9.79
C SER A 275 -7.13 8.12 -10.22
N PHE A 276 -5.81 8.29 -10.16
CA PHE A 276 -4.83 7.36 -10.69
C PHE A 276 -3.75 7.09 -9.63
N GLY A 277 -3.46 5.81 -9.38
CA GLY A 277 -2.31 5.37 -8.60
C GLY A 277 -1.30 4.65 -9.48
N TYR A 278 -0.01 4.97 -9.32
CA TYR A 278 1.10 4.35 -10.04
C TYR A 278 2.14 3.93 -9.00
N GLY A 279 2.40 2.62 -8.88
CA GLY A 279 3.47 2.11 -8.00
C GLY A 279 4.84 2.51 -8.53
N GLU A 280 5.03 2.33 -9.85
CA GLU A 280 6.26 2.59 -10.60
C GLU A 280 7.30 1.48 -10.42
N ALA A 281 8.26 1.55 -9.51
CA ALA A 281 9.32 0.54 -9.40
C ALA A 281 9.44 -0.02 -7.98
N GLY A 282 9.32 -1.35 -7.86
CA GLY A 282 9.37 -2.11 -6.63
C GLY A 282 8.10 -2.92 -6.45
N ASN A 283 7.96 -3.62 -5.32
CA ASN A 283 6.83 -4.51 -5.09
C ASN A 283 5.75 -3.77 -4.29
N ASP A 284 4.79 -3.20 -5.01
CA ASP A 284 3.84 -2.24 -4.49
C ASP A 284 2.52 -2.87 -4.07
N ILE A 285 1.77 -2.16 -3.23
CA ILE A 285 0.40 -2.53 -2.85
C ILE A 285 -0.53 -1.38 -3.22
N LEU A 286 -1.35 -1.62 -4.24
CA LEU A 286 -2.31 -0.64 -4.75
C LEU A 286 -3.74 -1.06 -4.41
N THR A 287 -4.54 -0.12 -3.91
CA THR A 287 -5.91 -0.40 -3.46
C THR A 287 -6.90 0.59 -4.05
N LEU A 288 -7.91 0.07 -4.75
CA LEU A 288 -9.12 0.80 -5.14
C LEU A 288 -10.22 0.52 -4.13
N GLN A 289 -10.72 1.54 -3.43
CA GLN A 289 -11.81 1.36 -2.43
C GLN A 289 -12.83 2.50 -2.39
N GLY A 290 -12.74 3.45 -3.33
CA GLY A 290 -13.59 4.63 -3.42
C GLY A 290 -14.95 4.45 -4.08
N ASN A 291 -15.79 5.48 -3.97
CA ASN A 291 -17.06 5.55 -4.72
C ASN A 291 -16.82 6.18 -6.10
N GLY A 292 -16.62 5.33 -7.11
CA GLY A 292 -16.52 5.74 -8.51
C GLY A 292 -15.44 4.98 -9.24
N ILE A 293 -15.09 5.44 -10.44
CA ILE A 293 -14.21 4.69 -11.34
C ILE A 293 -12.82 5.31 -11.35
N ALA A 294 -11.81 4.57 -10.89
CA ALA A 294 -10.40 4.98 -10.82
C ALA A 294 -9.49 3.96 -11.50
N SER A 295 -8.20 4.27 -11.63
CA SER A 295 -7.22 3.34 -12.21
C SER A 295 -6.01 3.17 -11.30
N ILE A 296 -5.44 1.98 -11.31
CA ILE A 296 -4.18 1.66 -10.63
C ILE A 296 -3.27 0.89 -11.58
N TYR A 297 -1.98 1.18 -11.47
CA TYR A 297 -0.91 0.57 -12.27
C TYR A 297 0.22 0.19 -11.31
N GLY A 298 0.58 -1.10 -11.26
CA GLY A 298 1.66 -1.59 -10.42
C GLY A 298 3.00 -1.02 -10.90
N GLY A 299 3.48 -1.48 -12.04
CA GLY A 299 4.71 -0.98 -12.65
C GLY A 299 5.73 -2.10 -12.81
N ASP A 300 6.96 -1.88 -12.41
CA ASP A 300 8.02 -2.89 -12.37
C ASP A 300 8.09 -3.50 -10.96
N GLY A 301 7.86 -4.80 -10.80
CA GLY A 301 7.96 -5.52 -9.53
C GLY A 301 6.81 -6.51 -9.36
N ASP A 302 6.88 -7.34 -8.30
CA ASP A 302 5.78 -8.25 -8.00
C ASP A 302 4.73 -7.52 -7.14
N ASP A 303 3.66 -7.03 -7.76
CA ASP A 303 2.71 -6.11 -7.17
C ASP A 303 1.45 -6.79 -6.61
N ILE A 304 0.79 -6.13 -5.66
CA ILE A 304 -0.52 -6.53 -5.12
C ILE A 304 -1.57 -5.47 -5.43
N LEU A 305 -2.55 -5.83 -6.26
CA LEU A 305 -3.62 -4.95 -6.70
C LEU A 305 -4.96 -5.38 -6.08
N ASN A 306 -5.46 -4.58 -5.14
CA ASN A 306 -6.73 -4.81 -4.46
C ASN A 306 -7.86 -4.01 -5.11
N VAL A 307 -8.85 -4.70 -5.67
CA VAL A 307 -9.97 -4.09 -6.41
C VAL A 307 -11.26 -4.24 -5.57
N ASN A 308 -11.51 -3.28 -4.68
CA ASN A 308 -12.67 -3.26 -3.77
C ASN A 308 -13.82 -2.37 -4.28
N SER A 309 -13.60 -1.61 -5.34
CA SER A 309 -14.58 -0.71 -5.96
C SER A 309 -14.56 -0.82 -7.49
N ALA A 310 -15.39 0.00 -8.16
CA ALA A 310 -15.33 0.11 -9.61
C ALA A 310 -13.97 0.66 -10.07
N GLY A 311 -13.37 0.02 -11.08
CA GLY A 311 -12.14 0.48 -11.73
C GLY A 311 -12.36 0.72 -13.22
N GLN A 312 -11.49 1.54 -13.83
CA GLN A 312 -11.42 1.69 -15.29
C GLN A 312 -10.35 0.76 -15.83
N THR A 313 -9.15 0.84 -15.27
CA THR A 313 -8.02 -0.02 -15.62
C THR A 313 -7.27 -0.39 -14.36
N VAL A 314 -6.94 -1.68 -14.26
CA VAL A 314 -6.09 -2.25 -13.21
C VAL A 314 -5.02 -3.01 -13.97
N ASP A 315 -3.79 -2.54 -13.94
CA ASP A 315 -2.66 -3.08 -14.73
C ASP A 315 -1.56 -3.47 -13.75
N GLY A 316 -1.11 -4.72 -13.78
CA GLY A 316 -0.01 -5.19 -12.93
C GLY A 316 1.31 -4.60 -13.39
N GLY A 317 1.68 -4.88 -14.64
CA GLY A 317 2.90 -4.33 -15.25
C GLY A 317 3.91 -5.44 -15.48
N ASN A 318 5.17 -5.24 -15.12
CA ASN A 318 6.21 -6.26 -15.21
C ASN A 318 6.39 -6.91 -13.84
N GLY A 319 6.32 -8.22 -13.76
CA GLY A 319 6.46 -8.96 -12.52
C GLY A 319 5.37 -10.01 -12.37
N ASN A 320 5.41 -10.78 -11.30
CA ASN A 320 4.38 -11.78 -11.00
C ASN A 320 3.35 -11.16 -10.06
N ASP A 321 2.27 -10.64 -10.63
CA ASP A 321 1.34 -9.79 -9.90
C ASP A 321 0.19 -10.57 -9.28
N ILE A 322 -0.34 -10.04 -8.17
CA ILE A 322 -1.47 -10.60 -7.45
C ILE A 322 -2.65 -9.63 -7.49
N PHE A 323 -3.76 -10.08 -8.07
CA PHE A 323 -5.00 -9.30 -8.14
C PHE A 323 -6.03 -9.86 -7.17
N ASN A 324 -6.36 -9.09 -6.13
CA ASN A 324 -7.44 -9.41 -5.21
C ASN A 324 -8.72 -8.69 -5.64
N ILE A 325 -9.58 -9.38 -6.38
CA ILE A 325 -10.78 -8.81 -6.98
C ILE A 325 -11.97 -9.10 -6.06
N ASN A 326 -12.49 -8.04 -5.44
CA ASN A 326 -13.58 -8.10 -4.46
C ASN A 326 -14.85 -7.40 -4.96
N TYR A 327 -14.81 -6.76 -6.13
CA TYR A 327 -15.92 -6.01 -6.70
C TYR A 327 -16.18 -6.37 -8.17
N SER A 328 -17.45 -6.46 -8.56
CA SER A 328 -17.82 -6.65 -9.97
C SER A 328 -17.59 -5.33 -10.70
N SER A 329 -16.36 -5.16 -11.20
CA SER A 329 -15.96 -3.96 -11.90
C SER A 329 -16.09 -4.16 -13.41
N SER A 330 -16.39 -3.08 -14.13
CA SER A 330 -16.15 -3.01 -15.57
C SER A 330 -14.67 -2.69 -15.89
N ALA A 331 -13.77 -2.83 -14.91
CA ALA A 331 -12.38 -2.50 -15.10
C ALA A 331 -11.77 -3.50 -16.06
N LYS A 332 -10.93 -2.99 -16.95
CA LYS A 332 -10.00 -3.82 -17.71
C LYS A 332 -8.88 -4.20 -16.76
N ILE A 333 -8.86 -5.45 -16.36
CA ILE A 333 -7.82 -6.00 -15.50
C ILE A 333 -6.79 -6.67 -16.41
N LYS A 334 -5.54 -6.27 -16.27
CA LYS A 334 -4.42 -6.79 -17.05
C LYS A 334 -3.35 -7.25 -16.08
N GLY A 335 -2.87 -8.47 -16.30
CA GLY A 335 -1.70 -9.02 -15.61
C GLY A 335 -0.46 -8.23 -16.01
N GLY A 336 0.08 -8.58 -17.16
CA GLY A 336 1.14 -7.82 -17.78
C GLY A 336 2.21 -8.76 -18.29
N ASP A 337 3.46 -8.50 -17.93
CA ASP A 337 4.58 -9.40 -18.17
C ASP A 337 4.94 -10.18 -16.91
N GLY A 338 4.71 -11.49 -16.89
CA GLY A 338 5.06 -12.35 -15.77
C GLY A 338 3.99 -13.41 -15.52
N ASP A 339 4.14 -14.19 -14.46
CA ASP A 339 3.17 -15.23 -14.08
C ASP A 339 2.17 -14.66 -13.05
N ASP A 340 1.02 -14.18 -13.52
CA ASP A 340 0.06 -13.44 -12.70
C ASP A 340 -1.00 -14.32 -12.05
N THR A 341 -1.50 -13.90 -10.88
CA THR A 341 -2.55 -14.61 -10.15
C THR A 341 -3.75 -13.72 -9.85
N PHE A 342 -4.94 -14.16 -10.30
CA PHE A 342 -6.21 -13.46 -10.08
C PHE A 342 -7.08 -14.20 -9.06
N TYR A 343 -7.32 -13.58 -7.90
CA TYR A 343 -8.23 -14.07 -6.87
C TYR A 343 -9.59 -13.38 -6.98
N LEU A 344 -10.62 -14.14 -7.33
CA LEU A 344 -12.00 -13.68 -7.45
C LEU A 344 -12.79 -14.09 -6.20
N LYS A 345 -13.37 -13.11 -5.50
CA LYS A 345 -14.36 -13.39 -4.44
C LYS A 345 -15.68 -13.91 -5.02
N GLU A 346 -16.55 -14.37 -4.13
CA GLU A 346 -17.83 -14.98 -4.51
C GLU A 346 -18.77 -13.99 -5.22
N ASN A 347 -19.51 -14.51 -6.21
CA ASN A 347 -20.59 -13.81 -6.94
C ASN A 347 -20.16 -12.63 -7.82
N LEU A 348 -18.91 -12.60 -8.28
CA LEU A 348 -18.47 -11.61 -9.25
C LEU A 348 -19.00 -11.89 -10.66
N ARG A 349 -19.24 -10.83 -11.44
CA ARG A 349 -19.75 -10.88 -12.83
C ARG A 349 -19.18 -9.76 -13.67
N ASN A 350 -19.30 -9.89 -15.00
CA ASN A 350 -18.92 -8.86 -15.98
C ASN A 350 -17.47 -8.36 -15.87
N LEU A 351 -16.55 -9.20 -15.41
CA LEU A 351 -15.13 -8.87 -15.35
C LEU A 351 -14.47 -9.06 -16.72
N ASP A 352 -13.51 -8.19 -17.04
CA ASP A 352 -12.65 -8.31 -18.22
C ASP A 352 -11.20 -8.47 -17.72
N ILE A 353 -10.71 -9.71 -17.71
CA ILE A 353 -9.38 -10.07 -17.20
C ILE A 353 -8.54 -10.60 -18.37
N ASN A 354 -7.37 -10.00 -18.57
CA ASN A 354 -6.36 -10.48 -19.50
C ASN A 354 -5.04 -10.71 -18.76
N GLY A 355 -4.59 -11.96 -18.67
CA GLY A 355 -3.28 -12.26 -18.09
C GLY A 355 -2.10 -11.73 -18.91
N ASN A 356 -2.31 -11.30 -20.15
CA ASN A 356 -1.25 -10.89 -21.07
C ASN A 356 -0.21 -12.01 -21.27
N SER A 357 1.08 -11.76 -20.97
CA SER A 357 2.15 -12.74 -21.19
C SER A 357 2.30 -13.69 -19.96
N GLY A 358 3.25 -14.62 -20.01
CA GLY A 358 3.46 -15.60 -18.92
C GLY A 358 2.34 -16.62 -18.65
N THR A 359 2.41 -17.28 -17.49
CA THR A 359 1.55 -18.38 -17.04
C THR A 359 0.60 -17.91 -15.95
N ASN A 360 -0.60 -17.53 -16.34
CA ASN A 360 -1.52 -16.86 -15.43
C ASN A 360 -2.60 -17.77 -14.86
N ILE A 361 -2.92 -17.57 -13.57
CA ILE A 361 -3.83 -18.42 -12.80
C ILE A 361 -5.06 -17.65 -12.35
N ILE A 362 -6.26 -18.23 -12.50
CA ILE A 362 -7.49 -17.67 -11.95
C ILE A 362 -8.11 -18.57 -10.87
N ASN A 363 -8.18 -18.01 -9.66
CA ASN A 363 -8.72 -18.64 -8.47
C ASN A 363 -10.09 -18.06 -8.13
N GLY A 364 -11.12 -18.91 -8.09
CA GLY A 364 -12.49 -18.52 -7.77
C GLY A 364 -13.53 -19.00 -8.78
N ASN A 365 -14.78 -18.58 -8.56
CA ASN A 365 -15.90 -18.92 -9.43
C ASN A 365 -15.90 -18.04 -10.67
N ILE A 366 -16.03 -18.65 -11.84
CA ILE A 366 -16.11 -17.97 -13.14
C ILE A 366 -17.57 -17.93 -13.57
N ASP A 367 -18.11 -16.74 -13.76
CA ASP A 367 -19.45 -16.51 -14.32
C ASP A 367 -19.36 -16.37 -15.86
N SER A 368 -20.38 -16.81 -16.61
CA SER A 368 -20.35 -16.76 -18.08
C SER A 368 -20.32 -15.35 -18.66
N SER A 369 -20.71 -14.35 -17.88
CA SER A 369 -20.60 -12.94 -18.26
C SER A 369 -19.16 -12.42 -18.28
N MET A 370 -18.20 -13.15 -17.70
CA MET A 370 -16.80 -12.73 -17.68
C MET A 370 -16.14 -12.91 -19.05
N THR A 371 -15.16 -12.05 -19.32
CA THR A 371 -14.20 -12.20 -20.42
C THR A 371 -12.85 -12.46 -19.78
N LEU A 372 -12.30 -13.65 -20.02
CA LEU A 372 -11.04 -14.11 -19.43
C LEU A 372 -10.11 -14.49 -20.57
N VAL A 373 -8.95 -13.84 -20.66
CA VAL A 373 -7.96 -14.01 -21.72
C VAL A 373 -6.63 -14.42 -21.10
N ASN A 374 -5.95 -15.41 -21.69
CA ASN A 374 -4.60 -15.85 -21.29
C ASN A 374 -4.47 -16.24 -19.80
N VAL A 375 -5.48 -16.94 -19.25
CA VAL A 375 -5.46 -17.55 -17.91
C VAL A 375 -5.78 -19.05 -17.98
N ASP A 376 -5.36 -19.83 -16.99
CA ASP A 376 -5.42 -21.30 -16.93
C ASP A 376 -6.82 -21.93 -17.09
N ARG A 377 -7.89 -21.15 -16.91
CA ARG A 377 -9.30 -21.58 -17.05
C ARG A 377 -10.10 -20.66 -17.98
N ALA A 378 -9.40 -19.95 -18.86
CA ALA A 378 -9.97 -18.95 -19.73
C ALA A 378 -10.92 -19.56 -20.76
N ASN A 379 -12.12 -18.98 -20.85
CA ASN A 379 -13.01 -19.17 -21.99
C ASN A 379 -12.58 -18.29 -23.18
N ALA A 380 -11.43 -17.60 -23.15
CA ALA A 380 -10.93 -16.81 -24.26
C ALA A 380 -9.38 -16.84 -24.29
N GLY A 381 -8.77 -16.62 -25.44
CA GLY A 381 -7.32 -16.45 -25.57
C GLY A 381 -7.00 -15.28 -26.48
N SER A 382 -5.77 -14.77 -26.40
CA SER A 382 -5.33 -13.68 -27.27
C SER A 382 -3.94 -13.90 -27.84
N VAL A 383 -3.70 -13.25 -28.97
CA VAL A 383 -2.51 -13.43 -29.77
C VAL A 383 -2.12 -12.08 -30.35
N ASP A 384 -0.97 -11.59 -29.91
CA ASP A 384 -0.35 -10.43 -30.53
C ASP A 384 0.22 -10.78 -31.89
N LEU A 385 -0.08 -9.91 -32.85
CA LEU A 385 0.31 -10.07 -34.23
C LEU A 385 1.03 -8.82 -34.71
N ALA A 386 2.27 -9.00 -35.16
CA ALA A 386 3.01 -8.00 -35.91
C ALA A 386 2.36 -7.76 -37.28
N LYS A 387 2.74 -6.67 -37.92
CA LYS A 387 2.26 -6.33 -39.27
C LYS A 387 2.51 -7.50 -40.24
N ASN A 388 1.45 -7.93 -40.94
CA ASN A 388 1.47 -9.06 -41.90
C ASN A 388 1.90 -10.41 -41.30
N GLU A 389 1.92 -10.55 -39.98
CA GLU A 389 2.30 -11.80 -39.33
C GLU A 389 1.21 -12.86 -39.53
N THR A 390 1.64 -14.13 -39.64
CA THR A 390 0.73 -15.27 -39.65
C THR A 390 1.09 -16.24 -38.55
N LYS A 391 0.12 -16.62 -37.74
CA LYS A 391 0.25 -17.59 -36.64
C LYS A 391 -0.83 -18.66 -36.75
N THR A 392 -0.54 -19.85 -36.22
CA THR A 392 -1.52 -20.93 -36.09
C THR A 392 -1.93 -21.04 -34.62
N LEU A 393 -3.24 -21.03 -34.36
CA LEU A 393 -3.83 -21.08 -33.03
C LEU A 393 -4.59 -22.38 -32.86
N ASN A 394 -4.30 -23.14 -31.81
CA ASN A 394 -5.11 -24.28 -31.45
C ASN A 394 -6.17 -23.85 -30.43
N ILE A 395 -7.44 -23.84 -30.85
CA ILE A 395 -8.57 -23.42 -30.02
C ILE A 395 -9.53 -24.60 -29.90
N SER A 396 -9.74 -25.10 -28.69
CA SER A 396 -10.58 -26.29 -28.43
C SER A 396 -10.21 -27.50 -29.30
N GLY A 397 -8.92 -27.71 -29.57
CA GLY A 397 -8.42 -28.81 -30.39
C GLY A 397 -8.57 -28.62 -31.91
N ILE A 398 -8.90 -27.41 -32.37
CA ILE A 398 -8.99 -27.05 -33.79
C ILE A 398 -7.93 -25.99 -34.12
N ASP A 399 -7.16 -26.23 -35.18
CA ASP A 399 -6.18 -25.25 -35.66
C ASP A 399 -6.85 -24.16 -36.51
N TYR A 400 -6.51 -22.91 -36.19
CA TYR A 400 -6.92 -21.70 -36.90
C TYR A 400 -5.68 -20.96 -37.38
N ILE A 401 -5.55 -20.80 -38.70
CA ILE A 401 -4.48 -20.00 -39.31
C ILE A 401 -4.96 -18.56 -39.37
N VAL A 402 -4.26 -17.69 -38.65
CA VAL A 402 -4.57 -16.28 -38.51
C VAL A 402 -3.52 -15.46 -39.21
N THR A 403 -3.93 -14.62 -40.14
CA THR A 403 -3.07 -13.67 -40.85
C THR A 403 -3.49 -12.25 -40.54
N ASN A 404 -2.57 -11.51 -39.94
CA ASN A 404 -2.77 -10.12 -39.58
C ASN A 404 -2.64 -9.18 -40.78
N GLY A 405 -3.31 -8.03 -40.70
CA GLY A 405 -3.24 -6.96 -41.66
C GLY A 405 -2.03 -6.05 -41.49
N ASN A 406 -2.20 -4.79 -41.91
CA ASN A 406 -1.10 -3.82 -42.05
C ASN A 406 -0.72 -3.07 -40.76
N SER A 407 -1.32 -3.40 -39.62
CA SER A 407 -1.12 -2.75 -38.33
C SER A 407 -0.76 -3.78 -37.26
N VAL A 408 0.02 -3.39 -36.25
CA VAL A 408 0.20 -4.22 -35.04
C VAL A 408 -1.14 -4.27 -34.31
N GLN A 409 -1.60 -5.47 -33.96
CA GLN A 409 -2.86 -5.67 -33.26
C GLN A 409 -2.88 -6.99 -32.51
N THR A 410 -3.86 -7.12 -31.63
CA THR A 410 -4.11 -8.34 -30.86
C THR A 410 -5.39 -8.97 -31.41
N LEU A 411 -5.33 -10.26 -31.76
CA LEU A 411 -6.52 -11.07 -31.99
C LEU A 411 -6.96 -11.66 -30.66
N ILE A 412 -8.22 -11.50 -30.31
CA ILE A 412 -8.85 -12.10 -29.14
C ILE A 412 -9.88 -13.11 -29.65
N TYR A 413 -9.92 -14.31 -29.08
CA TYR A 413 -10.96 -15.30 -29.35
C TYR A 413 -11.65 -15.69 -28.05
N LYS A 414 -12.99 -15.71 -28.00
CA LYS A 414 -13.79 -16.16 -26.84
C LYS A 414 -14.66 -17.34 -27.23
N ILE A 415 -14.79 -18.33 -26.38
CA ILE A 415 -15.72 -19.45 -26.45
C ILE A 415 -16.90 -19.11 -25.54
N ASP A 416 -18.09 -18.96 -26.10
CA ASP A 416 -19.31 -18.73 -25.32
C ASP A 416 -19.93 -20.03 -24.77
N ASP A 417 -21.01 -19.89 -24.00
CA ASP A 417 -21.73 -21.01 -23.36
C ASP A 417 -22.32 -22.01 -24.35
N THR A 418 -22.44 -21.64 -25.63
CA THR A 418 -22.90 -22.50 -26.73
C THR A 418 -21.74 -23.21 -27.45
N GLY A 419 -20.50 -22.91 -27.06
CA GLY A 419 -19.28 -23.35 -27.72
C GLY A 419 -18.96 -22.59 -29.01
N GLN A 420 -19.54 -21.40 -29.23
CA GLN A 420 -19.18 -20.52 -30.34
C GLN A 420 -17.89 -19.77 -30.04
N ILE A 421 -16.94 -19.83 -30.98
CA ILE A 421 -15.69 -19.07 -30.94
C ILE A 421 -15.91 -17.71 -31.60
N ILE A 422 -15.82 -16.63 -30.84
CA ILE A 422 -15.97 -15.25 -31.30
C ILE A 422 -14.58 -14.64 -31.41
N PHE A 423 -14.17 -14.25 -32.61
CA PHE A 423 -12.91 -13.54 -32.85
C PHE A 423 -13.14 -12.03 -32.91
N THR A 424 -12.29 -11.26 -32.23
CA THR A 424 -12.32 -9.79 -32.19
C THR A 424 -10.90 -9.24 -32.29
N THR A 425 -10.73 -8.05 -32.87
CA THR A 425 -9.41 -7.40 -33.00
C THR A 425 -9.34 -6.13 -32.15
N SER A 426 -8.18 -5.88 -31.53
CA SER A 426 -8.02 -4.76 -30.58
C SER A 426 -8.18 -3.36 -31.19
N ASN A 427 -8.00 -3.21 -32.50
CA ASN A 427 -8.07 -1.93 -33.22
C ASN A 427 -9.01 -1.96 -34.43
N GLY A 428 -9.83 -3.01 -34.58
CA GLY A 428 -10.80 -3.15 -35.68
C GLY A 428 -10.19 -3.32 -37.08
N ALA A 429 -8.87 -3.52 -37.19
CA ALA A 429 -8.20 -3.68 -38.48
C ALA A 429 -8.34 -5.11 -39.03
N GLY A 430 -8.38 -5.20 -40.37
CA GLY A 430 -8.71 -6.43 -41.08
C GLY A 430 -7.79 -7.60 -40.73
N ILE A 431 -8.39 -8.71 -40.33
CA ILE A 431 -7.73 -9.97 -40.02
C ILE A 431 -8.36 -11.10 -40.83
N THR A 432 -7.55 -12.10 -41.21
CA THR A 432 -8.06 -13.31 -41.84
C THR A 432 -7.90 -14.48 -40.88
N VAL A 433 -9.01 -15.17 -40.59
CA VAL A 433 -9.02 -16.39 -39.78
C VAL A 433 -9.49 -17.56 -40.66
N LYS A 434 -8.64 -18.58 -40.79
CA LYS A 434 -8.94 -19.80 -41.55
C LYS A 434 -8.96 -21.00 -40.62
N GLY A 435 -10.11 -21.64 -40.47
CA GLY A 435 -10.23 -22.90 -39.72
C GLY A 435 -9.72 -24.11 -40.49
N ALA A 436 -9.38 -25.17 -39.76
CA ALA A 436 -9.02 -26.48 -40.32
C ALA A 436 -10.13 -27.08 -41.21
N LEU A 437 -9.79 -27.44 -42.45
CA LEU A 437 -10.75 -27.91 -43.47
C LEU A 437 -11.54 -29.17 -43.08
N ASP A 438 -11.03 -29.96 -42.15
CA ASP A 438 -11.59 -31.24 -41.72
C ASP A 438 -12.44 -31.14 -40.44
N LYS A 439 -12.65 -29.93 -39.89
CA LYS A 439 -13.38 -29.71 -38.64
C LYS A 439 -14.64 -28.86 -38.85
N LYS A 440 -15.62 -29.03 -37.96
CA LYS A 440 -16.77 -28.12 -37.86
C LYS A 440 -16.36 -26.89 -37.07
N HIS A 441 -16.78 -25.73 -37.52
CA HIS A 441 -16.50 -24.45 -36.87
C HIS A 441 -17.83 -23.79 -36.48
N ASN A 442 -17.97 -23.43 -35.21
CA ASN A 442 -19.00 -22.51 -34.74
C ASN A 442 -18.29 -21.21 -34.41
N VAL A 443 -18.18 -20.32 -35.40
CA VAL A 443 -17.30 -19.14 -35.32
C VAL A 443 -18.07 -17.88 -35.70
N SER A 444 -17.84 -16.79 -34.95
CA SER A 444 -18.27 -15.45 -35.28
C SER A 444 -17.07 -14.50 -35.35
N LEU A 445 -17.14 -13.49 -36.21
CA LEU A 445 -16.19 -12.38 -36.28
C LEU A 445 -16.95 -11.14 -35.80
N ALA A 446 -16.51 -10.55 -34.69
CA ALA A 446 -17.16 -9.41 -34.05
C ALA A 446 -16.40 -8.10 -34.30
#